data_AF-A0A401SVU9-F1
#
_entry.id   AF-A0A401SVU9-F1
#
_cell.length_a   1.000
_cell.length_b   1.000
_cell.length_c   1.000
_cell.angle_alpha   90.00
_cell.angle_beta   90.00
_cell.angle_gamma   90.00
#
_symmetry.space_group_name_H-M   'P 1'
#
loop_
_entity.id
_entity.type
_entity.pdbx_description
1 polymer ?
#
loop_
_entity_poly.entity_id
_entity_poly.type
_entity_poly.pdbx_seq_one_letter_code
_entity_poly.pdbx_strand_id
1 'polypeptide(L)'
;ETLGEARGLENYCILSNGVNYRGEQQMTSQGVKCVNWMHSERDYNLTLYPDSDTGVGDHQFCRNPDGVDGPWCYVKAPNEERPLRQSCSIGSCNSTSLHGDVNATTAEVETVNVGSSASQIDDQVISVSSKSGRNVKQPVIQRPPVRQTAKQKKDLGVLGQALAIGMMAIIIVLGVSITLGYIYKR
;
A
#
# COMPACT_ATOMS: atom_id res chain seq x y z
N GLU A 1 11.31 -16.67 -30.09
CA GLU A 1 11.27 -16.49 -28.62
C GLU A 1 10.65 -15.12 -28.27
N THR A 2 9.40 -14.89 -28.63
CA THR A 2 8.75 -13.56 -28.51
C THR A 2 7.62 -13.53 -27.46
N LEU A 3 7.52 -14.56 -26.62
CA LEU A 3 6.45 -14.72 -25.63
C LEU A 3 6.85 -14.29 -24.20
N GLY A 4 8.11 -13.85 -24.01
CA GLY A 4 8.64 -13.40 -22.72
C GLY A 4 8.37 -11.92 -22.41
N GLU A 5 8.31 -11.06 -23.43
CA GLU A 5 8.31 -9.60 -23.25
C GLU A 5 6.95 -9.05 -22.79
N ALA A 6 5.84 -9.70 -23.17
CA ALA A 6 4.50 -9.31 -22.73
C ALA A 6 4.24 -9.62 -21.23
N ARG A 7 4.97 -10.59 -20.65
CA ARG A 7 4.84 -10.98 -19.23
C ARG A 7 5.66 -10.09 -18.29
N GLY A 8 6.56 -9.25 -18.82
CA GLY A 8 7.37 -8.33 -18.04
C GLY A 8 6.61 -7.08 -17.59
N LEU A 9 5.68 -6.59 -18.42
CA LEU A 9 4.99 -5.32 -18.17
C LEU A 9 3.83 -5.45 -17.17
N GLU A 10 3.15 -6.60 -17.11
CA GLU A 10 2.06 -6.87 -16.14
C GLU A 10 2.54 -6.78 -14.68
N ASN A 11 3.83 -7.01 -14.45
CA ASN A 11 4.40 -6.94 -13.11
C ASN A 11 4.78 -5.51 -12.70
N TYR A 12 4.81 -4.53 -13.61
CA TYR A 12 5.27 -3.18 -13.28
C TYR A 12 4.14 -2.21 -12.91
N CYS A 13 2.89 -2.57 -13.21
CA CYS A 13 1.73 -1.70 -13.00
C CYS A 13 0.54 -2.46 -12.41
N ILE A 14 -0.42 -1.72 -11.86
CA ILE A 14 -1.63 -2.27 -11.24
C ILE A 14 -2.74 -2.41 -12.28
N LEU A 15 -3.36 -3.59 -12.31
CA LEU A 15 -4.67 -3.81 -12.93
C LEU A 15 -5.76 -3.83 -11.86
N SER A 16 -6.89 -3.17 -12.11
CA SER A 16 -8.02 -3.07 -11.17
C SER A 16 -7.56 -2.60 -9.78
N ASN A 17 -7.81 -3.39 -8.72
CA ASN A 17 -7.37 -3.14 -7.35
C ASN A 17 -5.96 -3.72 -7.03
N GLY A 18 -5.25 -4.33 -7.98
CA GLY A 18 -3.88 -4.79 -7.76
C GLY A 18 -3.71 -6.05 -6.92
N VAL A 19 -4.77 -6.87 -6.75
CA VAL A 19 -4.65 -8.20 -6.10
C VAL A 19 -3.65 -9.12 -6.82
N ASN A 20 -3.56 -8.99 -8.15
CA ASN A 20 -2.67 -9.78 -8.99
C ASN A 20 -1.32 -9.09 -9.23
N TYR A 21 -1.06 -7.95 -8.59
CA TYR A 21 0.23 -7.28 -8.74
C TYR A 21 1.36 -8.18 -8.20
N ARG A 22 2.37 -8.46 -9.03
CA ARG A 22 3.53 -9.30 -8.67
C ARG A 22 4.88 -8.59 -8.87
N GLY A 23 4.86 -7.28 -9.05
CA GLY A 23 6.07 -6.47 -9.14
C GLY A 23 6.90 -6.39 -7.87
N GLU A 24 8.02 -5.70 -7.99
CA GLU A 24 9.08 -5.63 -6.97
C GLU A 24 9.14 -4.29 -6.22
N GLN A 25 8.08 -3.47 -6.34
CA GLN A 25 7.97 -2.23 -5.57
C GLN A 25 8.09 -2.52 -4.07
N GLN A 26 9.07 -1.90 -3.42
CA GLN A 26 9.43 -2.14 -2.01
C GLN A 26 9.45 -0.86 -1.16
N MET A 27 8.96 0.25 -1.73
CA MET A 27 8.84 1.54 -1.05
C MET A 27 7.37 1.97 -1.06
N THR A 28 6.94 2.55 0.05
CA THR A 28 5.61 3.13 0.17
C THR A 28 5.49 4.42 -0.64
N SER A 29 4.28 4.94 -0.77
CA SER A 29 4.01 6.25 -1.39
C SER A 29 4.76 7.41 -0.73
N GLN A 30 5.18 7.23 0.53
CA GLN A 30 5.93 8.21 1.30
C GLN A 30 7.45 7.96 1.25
N GLY A 31 7.91 7.00 0.44
CA GLY A 31 9.33 6.65 0.33
C GLY A 31 9.88 5.84 1.50
N VAL A 32 9.02 5.23 2.31
CA VAL A 32 9.45 4.38 3.44
C VAL A 32 9.67 2.96 2.95
N LYS A 33 10.77 2.33 3.38
CA LYS A 33 11.09 0.95 3.01
C LYS A 33 10.16 -0.04 3.70
N CYS A 34 9.59 -0.93 2.90
CA CYS A 34 8.76 -2.03 3.37
C CYS A 34 9.57 -3.03 4.19
N VAL A 35 8.93 -3.69 5.15
CA VAL A 35 9.47 -4.83 5.88
C VAL A 35 9.02 -6.14 5.23
N ASN A 36 9.71 -7.23 5.57
CA ASN A 36 9.36 -8.56 5.08
C ASN A 36 8.02 -9.01 5.67
N TRP A 37 7.13 -9.53 4.83
CA TRP A 37 5.81 -10.01 5.24
C TRP A 37 5.86 -11.15 6.24
N MET A 38 6.86 -12.03 6.14
CA MET A 38 7.06 -13.15 7.07
C MET A 38 7.56 -12.70 8.45
N HIS A 39 8.11 -11.49 8.53
CA HIS A 39 8.55 -10.87 9.79
C HIS A 39 7.54 -9.87 10.36
N SER A 40 6.31 -9.85 9.83
CA SER A 40 5.24 -8.95 10.26
C SER A 40 4.06 -9.74 10.83
N GLU A 41 3.45 -9.23 11.90
CA GLU A 41 2.18 -9.79 12.38
C GLU A 41 1.07 -9.50 11.38
N ARG A 42 0.44 -10.56 10.85
CA ARG A 42 -0.61 -10.43 9.82
C ARG A 42 -1.93 -10.04 10.47
N ASP A 43 -2.44 -8.87 10.09
CA ASP A 43 -3.69 -8.29 10.58
C ASP A 43 -4.84 -8.38 9.55
N TYR A 44 -4.75 -9.27 8.56
CA TYR A 44 -5.84 -9.59 7.64
C TYR A 44 -6.32 -11.04 7.76
N ASN A 45 -7.48 -11.34 7.17
CA ASN A 45 -8.11 -12.65 7.29
C ASN A 45 -7.44 -13.71 6.40
N LEU A 46 -6.50 -14.47 6.97
CA LEU A 46 -5.79 -15.56 6.29
C LEU A 46 -6.70 -16.74 5.89
N THR A 47 -7.89 -16.87 6.49
CA THR A 47 -8.87 -17.92 6.11
C THR A 47 -9.55 -17.57 4.80
N LEU A 48 -9.82 -16.28 4.55
CA LEU A 48 -10.41 -15.81 3.30
C LEU A 48 -9.35 -15.57 2.21
N TYR A 49 -8.14 -15.20 2.62
CA TYR A 49 -7.05 -14.81 1.72
C TYR A 49 -5.74 -15.51 2.12
N PRO A 50 -5.56 -16.79 1.75
CA PRO A 50 -4.34 -17.50 2.07
C PRO A 50 -3.12 -16.91 1.36
N ASP A 51 -1.96 -17.04 1.99
CA ASP A 51 -0.68 -16.49 1.49
C ASP A 51 -0.34 -16.99 0.09
N SER A 52 -0.67 -18.26 -0.19
CA SER A 52 -0.48 -18.92 -1.49
C SER A 52 -1.10 -18.13 -2.64
N ASP A 53 -2.21 -17.43 -2.39
CA ASP A 53 -3.04 -16.83 -3.44
C ASP A 53 -2.84 -15.31 -3.53
N THR A 54 -2.34 -14.70 -2.46
CA THR A 54 -2.15 -13.24 -2.35
C THR A 54 -0.78 -12.77 -2.85
N GLY A 55 0.13 -13.70 -3.13
CA GLY A 55 1.49 -13.39 -3.54
C GLY A 55 2.34 -12.79 -2.41
N VAL A 56 1.92 -12.99 -1.16
CA VAL A 56 2.68 -12.62 0.03
C VAL A 56 3.63 -13.77 0.41
N GLY A 57 4.86 -13.45 0.81
CA GLY A 57 5.86 -14.44 1.18
C GLY A 57 7.13 -13.82 1.74
N ASP A 58 8.25 -14.53 1.61
CA ASP A 58 9.57 -14.11 2.11
C ASP A 58 10.21 -13.01 1.23
N HIS A 59 9.57 -11.85 1.20
CA HIS A 59 10.03 -10.66 0.50
C HIS A 59 9.40 -9.38 1.08
N GLN A 60 9.83 -8.23 0.60
CA GLN A 60 9.36 -6.90 1.05
C GLN A 60 8.54 -6.15 -0.03
N PHE A 61 8.02 -6.85 -1.02
CA PHE A 61 7.26 -6.24 -2.12
C PHE A 61 5.82 -5.93 -1.76
N CYS A 62 5.28 -4.84 -2.29
CA CYS A 62 3.90 -4.43 -2.07
C CYS A 62 2.91 -5.45 -2.64
N ARG A 63 1.86 -5.78 -1.88
CA ARG A 63 0.79 -6.72 -2.25
C ARG A 63 -0.55 -6.21 -1.75
N ASN A 64 -1.63 -6.69 -2.35
CA ASN A 64 -2.99 -6.38 -1.91
C ASN A 64 -3.73 -7.67 -1.50
N PRO A 65 -3.41 -8.24 -0.33
CA PRO A 65 -4.01 -9.51 0.09
C PRO A 65 -5.48 -9.39 0.49
N ASP A 66 -5.93 -8.22 0.95
CA ASP A 66 -7.31 -7.96 1.38
C ASP A 66 -8.22 -7.45 0.25
N GLY A 67 -7.65 -7.06 -0.89
CA GLY A 67 -8.39 -6.74 -2.10
C GLY A 67 -9.13 -5.42 -2.07
N VAL A 68 -8.75 -4.48 -1.19
CA VAL A 68 -9.50 -3.24 -0.95
C VAL A 68 -8.92 -2.05 -1.72
N ASP A 69 -7.84 -1.43 -1.21
CA ASP A 69 -7.40 -0.09 -1.61
C ASP A 69 -6.09 -0.08 -2.42
N GLY A 70 -5.73 -1.20 -3.04
CA GLY A 70 -4.49 -1.32 -3.80
C GLY A 70 -3.35 -1.97 -3.02
N PRO A 71 -2.19 -2.20 -3.65
CA PRO A 71 -1.03 -2.78 -2.98
C PRO A 71 -0.50 -1.91 -1.86
N TRP A 72 -0.23 -2.55 -0.74
CA TRP A 72 0.35 -1.95 0.45
C TRP A 72 1.47 -2.85 0.97
N CYS A 73 2.19 -2.37 1.97
CA CYS A 73 3.17 -3.16 2.70
C CYS A 73 3.24 -2.71 4.16
N TYR A 74 3.91 -3.50 4.98
CA TYR A 74 4.24 -3.14 6.34
C TYR A 74 5.49 -2.25 6.38
N VAL A 75 5.54 -1.29 7.31
CA VAL A 75 6.74 -0.48 7.60
C VAL A 75 7.03 -0.47 9.10
N LYS A 76 8.31 -0.34 9.45
CA LYS A 76 8.73 -0.19 10.85
C LYS A 76 8.40 1.22 11.35
N ALA A 77 7.55 1.34 12.35
CA ALA A 77 7.33 2.62 13.02
C ALA A 77 8.49 2.92 13.97
N PRO A 78 8.91 4.20 14.10
CA PRO A 78 9.94 4.59 15.07
C PRO A 78 9.57 4.30 16.52
N ASN A 79 8.27 4.24 16.85
CA ASN A 79 7.76 4.21 18.22
C ASN A 79 6.64 3.17 18.44
N GLU A 80 6.47 2.20 17.53
CA GLU A 80 5.47 1.15 17.70
C GLU A 80 6.16 -0.22 17.68
N GLU A 81 5.71 -1.11 18.57
CA GLU A 81 6.16 -2.50 18.59
C GLU A 81 5.68 -3.27 17.36
N ARG A 82 4.56 -2.83 16.76
CA ARG A 82 3.98 -3.45 15.57
C ARG A 82 4.27 -2.62 14.30
N PRO A 83 4.51 -3.27 13.17
CA PRO A 83 4.64 -2.57 11.91
C PRO A 83 3.29 -2.05 11.42
N LEU A 84 3.27 -0.86 10.80
CA LEU A 84 2.05 -0.27 10.24
C LEU A 84 1.90 -0.60 8.77
N ARG A 85 0.65 -0.74 8.32
CA ARG A 85 0.32 -0.77 6.90
C ARG A 85 0.47 0.60 6.28
N GLN A 86 1.11 0.66 5.12
CA GLN A 86 1.19 1.86 4.30
C GLN A 86 0.99 1.53 2.82
N SER A 87 0.30 2.40 2.11
CA SER A 87 0.03 2.23 0.68
C SER A 87 1.29 2.42 -0.15
N CYS A 88 1.38 1.69 -1.26
CA CYS A 88 2.44 1.85 -2.25
C CYS A 88 1.95 2.65 -3.46
N SER A 89 2.80 3.54 -3.97
CA SER A 89 2.51 4.31 -5.18
C SER A 89 2.99 3.52 -6.39
N ILE A 90 2.08 2.80 -7.03
CA ILE A 90 2.33 2.03 -8.26
C ILE A 90 1.32 2.51 -9.30
N GLY A 91 1.77 2.78 -10.52
CA GLY A 91 0.89 3.26 -11.59
C GLY A 91 -0.08 2.18 -12.07
N SER A 92 -1.28 2.57 -12.52
CA SER A 92 -2.19 1.65 -13.20
C SER A 92 -1.70 1.37 -14.62
N CYS A 93 -1.90 0.15 -15.11
CA CYS A 93 -1.60 -0.17 -16.50
C CYS A 93 -2.60 0.53 -17.42
N ASN A 94 -2.12 1.37 -18.35
CA ASN A 94 -2.96 1.85 -19.43
C ASN A 94 -3.11 0.74 -20.47
N SER A 95 -4.35 0.26 -20.65
CA SER A 95 -4.68 -0.76 -21.65
C SER A 95 -4.32 -0.38 -23.08
N THR A 96 -4.07 0.91 -23.34
CA THR A 96 -3.67 1.45 -24.65
C THR A 96 -2.21 1.20 -25.01
N SER A 97 -1.38 0.67 -24.10
CA SER A 97 0.05 0.38 -24.39
C SER A 97 0.37 -1.11 -24.48
N LEU A 98 -0.64 -2.00 -24.39
CA LEU A 98 -0.47 -3.46 -24.47
C LEU A 98 -0.74 -4.05 -25.86
N HIS A 99 -1.22 -3.23 -26.81
CA HIS A 99 -1.05 -3.53 -28.23
C HIS A 99 0.17 -2.77 -28.69
N GLY A 100 1.28 -3.49 -28.89
CA GLY A 100 2.44 -2.93 -29.57
C GLY A 100 2.00 -2.40 -30.93
N ASP A 101 2.12 -1.09 -31.12
CA ASP A 101 2.20 -0.52 -32.44
C ASP A 101 3.46 -1.08 -33.12
N VAL A 102 3.29 -2.18 -33.85
CA VAL A 102 4.24 -2.60 -34.89
C VAL A 102 3.53 -2.46 -36.23
N ASN A 103 3.72 -1.25 -36.75
CA ASN A 103 3.92 -0.86 -38.15
C ASN A 103 2.76 -0.93 -39.15
N ALA A 104 2.25 0.25 -39.50
CA ALA A 104 2.12 0.60 -40.91
C ALA A 104 3.40 1.30 -41.38
N THR A 105 4.26 0.54 -42.05
CA THR A 105 5.40 1.04 -42.81
C THR A 105 4.93 1.90 -43.98
N THR A 106 5.43 3.12 -44.08
CA THR A 106 5.82 3.67 -45.39
C THR A 106 7.07 4.50 -45.18
N ALA A 107 8.15 4.00 -45.78
CA ALA A 107 9.43 4.67 -45.87
C ALA A 107 9.32 5.84 -46.82
N GLU A 108 9.73 7.05 -46.39
CA GLU A 108 10.32 8.06 -47.27
C GLU A 108 11.45 8.75 -46.49
N VAL A 109 12.66 8.25 -46.71
CA VAL A 109 13.88 9.04 -46.53
C VAL A 109 14.09 9.76 -47.86
N GLU A 110 13.93 11.08 -47.87
CA GLU A 110 14.58 11.94 -48.86
C GLU A 110 15.51 12.90 -48.13
N THR A 111 16.81 12.71 -48.34
CA THR A 111 17.85 13.70 -48.11
C THR A 111 18.16 14.39 -49.43
N VAL A 112 18.06 15.72 -49.56
CA VAL A 112 19.01 16.61 -50.27
C VAL A 112 18.84 18.06 -49.77
N ASN A 113 19.97 18.77 -49.81
CA ASN A 113 20.40 20.01 -49.17
C ASN A 113 20.05 21.34 -49.92
N VAL A 114 20.08 22.45 -49.15
CA VAL A 114 20.48 23.84 -49.49
C VAL A 114 19.60 24.71 -50.42
N GLY A 115 19.15 25.86 -49.87
CA GLY A 115 18.61 26.99 -50.62
C GLY A 115 18.29 28.21 -49.74
N SER A 116 19.24 29.13 -49.66
CA SER A 116 19.30 30.40 -48.92
C SER A 116 18.10 31.36 -49.06
N SER A 117 17.69 32.07 -47.99
CA SER A 117 17.94 33.52 -47.81
C SER A 117 17.17 34.16 -46.64
N ALA A 118 17.80 35.19 -46.10
CA ALA A 118 17.58 35.86 -44.82
C ALA A 118 16.29 36.69 -44.68
N SER A 119 15.90 36.95 -43.42
CA SER A 119 15.73 38.30 -42.89
C SER A 119 15.74 38.29 -41.37
N GLN A 120 16.54 39.20 -40.82
CA GLN A 120 16.92 39.41 -39.42
C GLN A 120 15.79 40.12 -38.63
N ILE A 121 15.83 40.05 -37.29
CA ILE A 121 16.05 41.22 -36.37
C ILE A 121 15.75 40.86 -34.89
N ASP A 122 16.75 41.20 -34.05
CA ASP A 122 16.84 41.51 -32.61
C ASP A 122 16.69 40.45 -31.48
N ASP A 123 17.86 40.20 -30.87
CA ASP A 123 18.11 39.85 -29.47
C ASP A 123 17.59 40.91 -28.48
N GLN A 124 17.15 40.51 -27.28
CA GLN A 124 17.68 41.07 -26.02
C GLN A 124 17.52 40.09 -24.85
N VAL A 125 18.66 39.79 -24.22
CA VAL A 125 18.83 39.11 -22.93
C VAL A 125 18.94 40.18 -21.84
N ILE A 126 18.12 40.13 -20.77
CA ILE A 126 18.49 40.63 -19.44
C ILE A 126 17.89 39.72 -18.35
N SER A 127 18.75 39.35 -17.41
CA SER A 127 18.53 38.52 -16.23
C SER A 127 17.88 39.27 -15.05
N VAL A 128 17.52 38.50 -14.01
CA VAL A 128 17.36 38.85 -12.58
C VAL A 128 15.93 38.81 -12.00
N SER A 129 15.85 38.06 -10.89
CA SER A 129 14.72 37.74 -10.02
C SER A 129 14.33 38.90 -9.08
N SER A 130 13.02 39.16 -8.88
CA SER A 130 12.35 39.19 -7.56
C SER A 130 11.00 39.93 -7.53
N LYS A 131 10.00 39.23 -6.96
CA LYS A 131 8.87 39.66 -6.12
C LYS A 131 7.98 40.84 -6.58
N SER A 132 6.70 40.52 -6.82
CA SER A 132 5.59 41.41 -6.45
C SER A 132 4.39 40.57 -5.97
N GLY A 133 4.00 40.80 -4.72
CA GLY A 133 2.97 40.04 -4.03
C GLY A 133 1.57 40.29 -4.58
N ARG A 134 0.82 39.21 -4.77
CA ARG A 134 -0.64 39.23 -4.82
C ARG A 134 -1.16 38.37 -3.67
N ASN A 135 -1.82 39.05 -2.75
CA ASN A 135 -2.47 38.50 -1.59
C ASN A 135 -3.77 37.83 -2.05
N VAL A 136 -3.73 36.55 -2.38
CA VAL A 136 -4.93 35.74 -2.63
C VAL A 136 -5.33 35.13 -1.29
N LYS A 137 -6.37 35.70 -0.68
CA LYS A 137 -7.01 35.15 0.52
C LYS A 137 -7.53 33.74 0.21
N GLN A 138 -7.07 32.76 0.96
CA GLN A 138 -7.55 31.37 0.92
C GLN A 138 -8.94 31.28 1.57
N PRO A 139 -9.93 30.60 0.99
CA PRO A 139 -11.17 30.31 1.69
C PRO A 139 -10.92 29.14 2.65
N VAL A 140 -11.08 29.39 3.94
CA VAL A 140 -11.16 28.35 4.98
C VAL A 140 -12.49 27.62 4.78
N ILE A 141 -12.44 26.43 4.19
CA ILE A 141 -13.59 25.51 4.21
C ILE A 141 -13.60 24.87 5.59
N GLN A 142 -14.44 25.39 6.48
CA GLN A 142 -14.81 24.70 7.71
C GLN A 142 -15.50 23.38 7.33
N ARG A 143 -14.86 22.24 7.66
CA ARG A 143 -15.55 20.94 7.64
C ARG A 143 -16.62 20.97 8.74
N PRO A 144 -17.89 20.63 8.46
CA PRO A 144 -18.86 20.44 9.52
C PRO A 144 -18.41 19.26 10.40
N PRO A 145 -18.65 19.32 11.73
CA PRO A 145 -18.35 18.20 12.60
C PRO A 145 -19.19 17.00 12.15
N VAL A 146 -18.52 15.91 11.78
CA VAL A 146 -19.18 14.62 11.55
C VAL A 146 -19.86 14.23 12.85
N ARG A 147 -21.18 14.29 12.84
CA ARG A 147 -22.04 13.74 13.90
C ARG A 147 -21.79 12.23 13.90
N GLN A 148 -20.84 11.78 14.72
CA GLN A 148 -20.65 10.38 15.00
C GLN A 148 -21.92 9.88 15.67
N THR A 149 -22.77 9.22 14.90
CA THR A 149 -23.82 8.39 15.49
C THR A 149 -23.09 7.30 16.25
N ALA A 150 -23.19 7.34 17.57
CA ALA A 150 -22.65 6.34 18.47
C ALA A 150 -23.25 4.98 18.07
N LYS A 151 -22.51 4.21 17.25
CA LYS A 151 -22.76 2.80 17.06
C LYS A 151 -22.54 2.16 18.42
N GLN A 152 -23.63 1.70 19.02
CA GLN A 152 -23.64 0.97 20.29
C GLN A 152 -22.62 -0.17 20.20
N LYS A 153 -21.43 0.03 20.77
CA LYS A 153 -20.47 -1.05 21.00
C LYS A 153 -21.07 -1.85 22.13
N LYS A 154 -21.62 -3.03 21.82
CA LYS A 154 -21.94 -4.02 22.84
C LYS A 154 -20.61 -4.36 23.50
N ASP A 155 -20.47 -4.06 24.79
CA ASP A 155 -19.25 -4.20 25.58
C ASP A 155 -18.81 -5.67 25.72
N LEU A 156 -18.30 -6.22 24.63
CA LEU A 156 -17.85 -7.61 24.54
C LEU A 156 -16.49 -7.81 25.25
N GLY A 157 -15.80 -6.72 25.60
CA GLY A 157 -14.57 -6.76 26.38
C GLY A 157 -14.79 -7.09 27.86
N VAL A 158 -15.86 -6.57 28.47
CA VAL A 158 -16.13 -6.78 29.91
C VAL A 158 -16.64 -8.20 30.17
N LEU A 159 -17.50 -8.71 29.29
CA LEU A 159 -18.00 -10.09 29.38
C LEU A 159 -16.86 -11.10 29.15
N GLY A 160 -15.96 -10.84 28.20
CA GLY A 160 -14.77 -11.68 27.97
C GLY A 160 -13.82 -11.70 29.17
N GLN A 161 -13.58 -10.54 29.81
CA GLN A 161 -12.75 -10.47 31.02
C GLN A 161 -13.40 -11.18 32.21
N ALA A 162 -14.71 -11.05 32.40
CA ALA A 162 -15.42 -11.73 33.48
C ALA A 162 -15.36 -13.27 33.31
N LEU A 163 -15.51 -13.77 32.09
CA LEU A 163 -15.38 -15.20 31.79
C LEU A 163 -13.95 -15.70 32.02
N ALA A 164 -12.94 -14.93 31.61
CA ALA A 164 -11.53 -15.29 31.84
C ALA A 164 -11.17 -15.34 33.33
N ILE A 165 -11.62 -14.36 34.12
CA ILE A 165 -11.40 -14.31 35.57
C ILE A 165 -12.15 -15.47 36.25
N GLY A 166 -13.39 -15.74 35.83
CA GLY A 166 -14.18 -16.86 36.35
C GLY A 166 -13.50 -18.21 36.10
N MET A 167 -13.01 -18.44 34.89
CA MET A 167 -12.28 -19.68 34.54
C MET A 167 -10.98 -19.83 35.34
N MET A 168 -10.22 -18.75 35.55
CA MET A 168 -9.00 -18.78 36.37
C MET A 168 -9.27 -19.09 37.84
N ALA A 169 -10.33 -18.53 38.43
CA ALA A 169 -10.70 -18.81 39.81
C ALA A 169 -11.07 -20.29 40.01
N ILE A 170 -11.79 -20.90 39.07
CA ILE A 170 -12.17 -22.32 39.12
C ILE A 170 -10.93 -23.21 39.13
N ILE A 171 -9.95 -22.94 38.27
CA ILE A 171 -8.70 -23.72 38.20
C ILE A 171 -7.94 -23.66 39.53
N ILE A 172 -7.87 -22.49 40.16
CA ILE A 172 -7.21 -22.33 41.47
C ILE A 172 -7.94 -23.12 42.56
N VAL A 173 -9.28 -23.06 42.61
CA VAL A 173 -10.07 -23.79 43.61
C VAL A 173 -9.90 -25.31 43.46
N LEU A 174 -9.90 -25.82 42.22
CA LEU A 174 -9.64 -27.23 41.95
C LEU A 174 -8.22 -27.63 42.37
N GLY A 175 -7.21 -26.82 42.04
CA GLY A 175 -5.82 -27.07 42.43
C GLY A 175 -5.63 -27.12 43.95
N VAL A 176 -6.22 -26.18 44.68
CA VAL A 176 -6.15 -26.15 46.16
C VAL A 176 -6.92 -27.32 46.77
N SER A 177 -8.10 -27.65 46.24
CA SER A 177 -8.90 -28.79 46.73
C SER A 177 -8.18 -30.11 46.56
N ILE A 178 -7.52 -30.32 45.42
CA ILE A 178 -6.69 -31.51 45.16
C ILE A 178 -5.51 -31.53 46.12
N THR A 179 -4.79 -30.41 46.26
CA THR A 179 -3.62 -30.31 47.15
C THR A 179 -3.98 -30.59 48.61
N LEU A 180 -5.08 -30.02 49.10
CA LEU A 180 -5.60 -30.32 50.44
C LEU A 180 -6.01 -31.78 50.56
N GLY A 181 -6.70 -32.34 49.56
CA GLY A 181 -7.04 -33.77 49.55
C GLY A 181 -5.82 -34.69 49.62
N TYR A 182 -4.72 -34.33 48.96
CA TYR A 182 -3.44 -35.06 49.06
C TYR A 182 -2.79 -34.94 50.44
N ILE A 183 -2.90 -33.78 51.08
CA ILE A 183 -2.35 -33.55 52.42
C ILE A 183 -3.18 -34.26 53.49
N TYR A 184 -4.51 -34.22 53.40
CA TYR A 184 -5.41 -34.87 54.36
C TYR A 184 -5.49 -36.40 54.23
N LYS A 185 -5.11 -36.95 53.06
CA LYS A 185 -5.02 -38.41 52.86
C LYS A 185 -3.74 -39.02 53.44
N ARG A 186 -2.75 -38.20 53.78
CA ARG A 186 -1.47 -38.62 54.37
C ARG A 186 -1.52 -38.52 55.89
#